data_AF-A0A256ZM30-F1
#
_entry.id   AF-A0A256ZM30-F1
#
_cell.length_a   1.000
_cell.length_b   1.000
_cell.length_c   1.000
_cell.angle_alpha   90.00
_cell.angle_beta   90.00
_cell.angle_gamma   90.00
#
_symmetry.space_group_name_H-M   'P 1'
#
loop_
_entity.id
_entity.type
_entity.pdbx_description
1 polymer ?
#
loop_
_entity_poly.entity_id
_entity_poly.type
_entity_poly.pdbx_seq_one_letter_code
_entity_poly.pdbx_strand_id
1 'polypeptide(L)'
;MPSRSGIEYERKLVREAWEKGFFAIRSAGSGSGTSAYPKPDLLIFRPSGVVDVIQVKTTGRNNLRFGPDAWRDEALTAKRLRALGFKVRTWLSLRIRRAGRSRRAFIRIDGHEEDILVIKYDPKRGRLYYRWEQRGP
;
A
#
# COMPACT_ATOMS: atom_id res chain seq x y z
N MET A 1 -10.88 -4.58 15.43
CA MET A 1 -11.29 -5.35 14.23
C MET A 1 -11.09 -4.49 12.99
N PRO A 2 -10.60 -5.04 11.87
CA PRO A 2 -10.54 -4.29 10.61
C PRO A 2 -11.95 -3.86 10.19
N SER A 3 -12.11 -2.63 9.71
CA SER A 3 -13.42 -2.21 9.18
C SER A 3 -13.79 -3.07 7.97
N ARG A 4 -15.05 -3.55 7.86
CA ARG A 4 -15.54 -4.29 6.68
C ARG A 4 -15.13 -3.63 5.36
N SER A 5 -15.15 -2.31 5.35
CA SER A 5 -14.82 -1.47 4.19
C SER A 5 -13.36 -1.60 3.71
N GLY A 6 -12.42 -1.91 4.59
CA GLY A 6 -11.00 -2.12 4.26
C GLY A 6 -10.78 -3.49 3.61
N ILE A 7 -11.35 -4.54 4.23
CA ILE A 7 -11.30 -5.91 3.72
C ILE A 7 -11.93 -6.00 2.32
N GLU A 8 -13.08 -5.35 2.11
CA GLU A 8 -13.71 -5.28 0.79
C GLU A 8 -12.82 -4.60 -0.25
N TYR A 9 -12.09 -3.56 0.15
CA TYR A 9 -11.20 -2.86 -0.76
C TYR A 9 -9.98 -3.73 -1.13
N GLU A 10 -9.38 -4.43 -0.17
CA GLU A 10 -8.32 -5.40 -0.43
C GLU A 10 -8.81 -6.53 -1.35
N ARG A 11 -9.98 -7.11 -1.07
CA ARG A 11 -10.60 -8.14 -1.93
C ARG A 11 -10.83 -7.62 -3.35
N LYS A 12 -11.27 -6.37 -3.50
CA LYS A 12 -11.42 -5.74 -4.81
C LYS A 12 -10.09 -5.62 -5.54
N LEU A 13 -9.01 -5.21 -4.87
CA LEU A 13 -7.68 -5.12 -5.47
C LEU A 13 -7.15 -6.49 -5.93
N VAL A 14 -7.35 -7.54 -5.13
CA VAL A 14 -7.00 -8.91 -5.51
C VAL A 14 -7.79 -9.32 -6.75
N ARG A 15 -9.11 -9.13 -6.77
CA ARG A 15 -9.94 -9.46 -7.92
C ARG A 15 -9.52 -8.70 -9.18
N GLU A 16 -9.29 -7.38 -9.08
CA GLU A 16 -8.80 -6.55 -10.20
C GLU A 16 -7.43 -7.04 -10.73
N ALA A 17 -6.59 -7.63 -9.88
CA ALA A 17 -5.30 -8.19 -10.30
C ALA A 17 -5.48 -9.52 -11.05
N TRP A 18 -6.33 -10.41 -10.53
CA TRP A 18 -6.69 -11.66 -11.20
C TRP A 18 -7.36 -11.43 -12.56
N GLU A 19 -8.28 -10.44 -12.65
CA GLU A 19 -8.91 -10.04 -13.92
C GLU A 19 -7.91 -9.52 -14.95
N LYS A 20 -6.73 -9.05 -14.52
CA LYS A 20 -5.62 -8.62 -15.39
C LYS A 20 -4.64 -9.75 -15.71
N GLY A 21 -4.93 -10.98 -15.30
CA GLY A 21 -4.06 -12.14 -15.50
C GLY A 21 -2.85 -12.17 -14.57
N PHE A 22 -2.89 -11.47 -13.43
CA PHE A 22 -1.85 -11.53 -12.41
C PHE A 22 -2.23 -12.53 -11.32
N PHE A 23 -1.25 -13.18 -10.69
CA PHE A 23 -1.52 -13.92 -9.46
C PHE A 23 -1.47 -12.97 -8.28
N ALA A 24 -2.52 -12.95 -7.45
CA ALA A 24 -2.58 -12.05 -6.29
C ALA A 24 -3.00 -12.78 -5.03
N ILE A 25 -2.27 -12.50 -3.94
CA ILE A 25 -2.47 -13.09 -2.62
C ILE A 25 -2.67 -11.95 -1.62
N ARG A 26 -3.63 -12.12 -0.71
CA ARG A 26 -3.87 -11.22 0.42
C ARG A 26 -3.43 -11.89 1.70
N SER A 27 -2.66 -11.19 2.54
CA SER A 27 -2.23 -11.77 3.81
C SER A 27 -3.40 -11.90 4.79
N ALA A 28 -3.45 -13.03 5.48
CA ALA A 28 -4.53 -13.31 6.42
C ALA A 28 -4.33 -12.55 7.72
N GLY A 29 -5.03 -11.42 7.95
CA GLY A 29 -5.08 -10.73 9.24
C GLY A 29 -4.00 -9.65 9.43
N SER A 30 -3.73 -8.82 8.41
CA SER A 30 -2.77 -7.71 8.47
C SER A 30 -3.16 -6.55 9.42
N GLY A 31 -4.26 -6.70 10.17
CA GLY A 31 -4.78 -5.67 11.09
C GLY A 31 -4.65 -5.98 12.58
N SER A 32 -3.98 -7.06 12.97
CA SER A 32 -3.72 -7.41 14.37
C SER A 32 -2.21 -7.37 14.59
N GLY A 33 -1.72 -6.40 15.38
CA GLY A 33 -0.30 -6.24 15.76
C GLY A 33 0.23 -7.38 16.64
N THR A 34 -0.09 -8.62 16.29
CA THR A 34 0.12 -9.85 17.05
C THR A 34 0.91 -10.90 16.26
N SER A 35 1.40 -10.60 15.05
CA SER A 35 2.27 -11.54 14.33
C SER A 35 3.74 -11.20 14.53
N ALA A 36 4.54 -12.18 14.94
CA ALA A 36 6.00 -12.09 15.07
C ALA A 36 6.76 -12.00 13.72
N TYR A 37 6.05 -11.78 12.61
CA TYR A 37 6.58 -11.79 11.26
C TYR A 37 6.01 -10.61 10.44
N PRO A 38 6.82 -10.04 9.53
CA PRO A 38 6.38 -8.96 8.64
C PRO A 38 5.28 -9.46 7.72
N LYS A 39 4.23 -8.66 7.56
CA LYS A 39 3.02 -9.09 6.88
C LYS A 39 2.49 -8.01 5.94
N PRO A 40 2.83 -8.06 4.64
CA PRO A 40 2.30 -7.10 3.69
C PRO A 40 0.81 -7.31 3.49
N ASP A 41 0.04 -6.28 3.17
CA ASP A 41 -1.39 -6.48 2.90
C ASP A 41 -1.63 -7.40 1.68
N LEU A 42 -0.96 -7.12 0.57
CA LEU A 42 -1.07 -7.89 -0.67
C LEU A 42 0.30 -8.18 -1.31
N LEU A 43 0.38 -9.33 -1.97
CA LEU A 43 1.42 -9.68 -2.94
C LEU A 43 0.78 -9.88 -4.30
N ILE A 44 1.35 -9.30 -5.35
CA ILE A 44 0.92 -9.51 -6.74
C ILE A 44 2.12 -9.96 -7.57
N PHE A 45 2.03 -11.13 -8.19
CA PHE A 45 3.02 -11.66 -9.11
C PHE A 45 2.60 -11.32 -10.53
N ARG A 46 3.45 -10.54 -11.21
CA ARG A 46 3.25 -10.14 -12.60
C ARG A 46 3.88 -11.16 -13.56
N PRO A 47 3.35 -11.26 -14.80
CA PRO A 47 3.91 -12.13 -15.83
C PRO A 47 5.40 -11.89 -16.13
N SER A 48 5.91 -10.67 -15.89
CA SER A 48 7.33 -10.32 -16.06
C SER A 48 8.27 -10.85 -14.96
N GLY A 49 7.77 -11.66 -14.02
CA GLY A 49 8.53 -12.15 -12.86
C GLY A 49 8.71 -11.11 -11.76
N VAL A 50 8.02 -9.97 -11.86
CA VAL A 50 8.04 -8.92 -10.83
C VAL A 50 6.99 -9.22 -9.76
N VAL A 51 7.40 -9.13 -8.49
CA VAL A 51 6.49 -9.20 -7.34
C VAL A 51 6.23 -7.80 -6.82
N ASP A 52 4.98 -7.34 -6.89
CA ASP A 52 4.55 -6.13 -6.21
C ASP A 52 4.15 -6.48 -4.76
N VAL A 53 4.78 -5.83 -3.79
CA VAL A 53 4.43 -5.84 -2.37
C VAL A 53 3.63 -4.57 -2.08
N ILE A 54 2.41 -4.71 -1.57
CA ILE A 54 1.46 -3.60 -1.52
C ILE A 54 0.92 -3.43 -0.10
N GLN A 55 1.11 -2.22 0.46
CA GLN A 55 0.38 -1.73 1.61
C GLN A 55 -0.92 -1.08 1.12
N VAL A 56 -2.04 -1.38 1.76
CA VAL A 56 -3.33 -0.77 1.48
C VAL A 56 -3.71 0.17 2.62
N LYS A 57 -4.03 1.42 2.30
CA LYS A 57 -4.60 2.36 3.27
C LYS A 57 -5.87 3.00 2.76
N THR A 58 -6.87 3.06 3.62
CA THR A 58 -8.13 3.76 3.35
C THR A 58 -8.33 4.85 4.39
N THR A 59 -8.71 6.04 3.96
CA THR A 59 -8.92 7.18 4.86
C THR A 59 -9.99 8.13 4.34
N GLY A 60 -10.61 8.89 5.25
CA GLY A 60 -11.51 10.00 4.91
C GLY A 60 -10.84 11.39 5.01
N ARG A 61 -9.58 11.46 5.46
CA ARG A 61 -8.87 12.72 5.71
C ARG A 61 -8.29 13.30 4.41
N ASN A 62 -8.17 14.63 4.35
CA ASN A 62 -7.57 15.34 3.20
C ASN A 62 -6.07 15.57 3.35
N ASN A 63 -5.58 15.67 4.58
CA ASN A 63 -4.17 15.83 4.88
C ASN A 63 -3.71 14.58 5.62
N LEU A 64 -2.67 13.93 5.09
CA LEU A 64 -2.12 12.70 5.64
C LEU A 64 -0.61 12.86 5.74
N ARG A 65 -0.06 12.30 6.80
CA ARG A 65 1.37 12.12 6.98
C ARG A 65 1.57 10.67 7.39
N PHE A 66 2.33 9.93 6.58
CA PHE A 66 2.70 8.55 6.87
C PHE A 66 4.21 8.49 7.04
N GLY A 67 4.66 8.02 8.21
CA GLY A 67 6.08 7.74 8.44
C GLY A 67 6.45 6.32 7.99
N PRO A 68 7.74 5.95 8.08
CA PRO A 68 8.25 4.64 7.65
C PRO A 68 7.53 3.45 8.27
N ASP A 69 7.12 3.57 9.54
CA ASP A 69 6.37 2.53 10.25
C ASP A 69 5.05 2.18 9.56
N ALA A 70 4.53 3.05 8.71
CA ALA A 70 3.28 2.84 7.99
C ALA A 70 3.36 1.79 6.87
N TRP A 71 4.56 1.35 6.49
CA TRP A 71 4.84 0.32 5.48
C TRP A 71 6.08 -0.53 5.83
N ARG A 72 6.49 -0.55 7.10
CA ARG A 72 7.72 -1.23 7.55
C ARG A 72 7.69 -2.72 7.21
N ASP A 73 6.55 -3.35 7.35
CA ASP A 73 6.35 -4.76 7.05
C ASP A 73 6.51 -5.05 5.55
N GLU A 74 5.97 -4.19 4.69
CA GLU A 74 6.13 -4.25 3.25
C GLU A 74 7.59 -4.05 2.84
N ALA A 75 8.27 -3.06 3.42
CA ALA A 75 9.68 -2.79 3.15
C ALA A 75 10.56 -4.00 3.56
N LEU A 76 10.32 -4.56 4.75
CA LEU A 76 11.04 -5.75 5.21
C LEU A 76 10.73 -6.99 4.36
N THR A 77 9.48 -7.17 3.96
CA THR A 77 9.08 -8.26 3.05
C THR A 77 9.75 -8.12 1.69
N ALA A 78 9.75 -6.90 1.13
CA ALA A 78 10.41 -6.62 -0.13
C ALA A 78 11.91 -6.89 -0.06
N LYS A 79 12.58 -6.47 1.03
CA LYS A 79 14.00 -6.77 1.27
C LYS A 79 14.27 -8.28 1.29
N ARG A 80 13.45 -9.06 2.00
CA ARG A 80 13.60 -10.53 2.07
C ARG A 80 13.39 -11.20 0.72
N LEU A 81 12.35 -10.82 -0.02
CA LEU A 81 12.10 -11.36 -1.35
C LEU A 81 13.22 -11.01 -2.34
N ARG A 82 13.78 -9.78 -2.27
CA ARG A 82 14.94 -9.40 -3.08
C ARG A 82 16.17 -10.25 -2.76
N ALA A 83 16.42 -10.52 -1.48
CA ALA A 83 17.52 -11.39 -1.06
C ALA A 83 17.37 -12.84 -1.57
N LEU A 84 16.15 -13.29 -1.86
CA LEU A 84 15.86 -14.57 -2.50
C LEU A 84 15.93 -14.52 -4.04
N GLY A 85 16.34 -13.41 -4.63
CA GLY A 85 16.51 -13.25 -6.09
C GLY A 85 15.27 -12.76 -6.84
N PHE A 86 14.17 -12.45 -6.16
CA PHE A 86 12.99 -11.90 -6.83
C PHE A 86 13.20 -10.44 -7.24
N LYS A 87 12.61 -10.04 -8.38
CA LYS A 87 12.47 -8.62 -8.74
C LYS A 87 11.27 -8.05 -8.00
N VAL A 88 11.50 -7.14 -7.05
CA VAL A 88 10.44 -6.71 -6.12
C VAL A 88 10.21 -5.21 -6.14
N ARG A 89 8.94 -4.86 -6.02
CA ARG A 89 8.40 -3.52 -6.17
C ARG A 89 7.49 -3.19 -4.98
N THR A 90 7.79 -2.14 -4.22
CA THR A 90 6.96 -1.77 -3.06
C THR A 90 6.02 -0.62 -3.38
N TRP A 91 4.75 -0.74 -2.99
CA TRP A 91 3.70 0.24 -3.30
C TRP A 91 2.78 0.52 -2.11
N LEU A 92 2.29 1.76 -2.04
CA LEU A 92 1.14 2.16 -1.24
C LEU A 92 -0.09 2.33 -2.14
N SER A 93 -1.13 1.53 -1.93
CA SER A 93 -2.46 1.73 -2.49
C SER A 93 -3.31 2.56 -1.52
N LEU A 94 -3.44 3.85 -1.80
CA LEU A 94 -4.23 4.78 -1.00
C LEU A 94 -5.62 4.97 -1.60
N ARG A 95 -6.66 4.75 -0.79
CA ARG A 95 -8.04 5.11 -1.10
C ARG A 95 -8.53 6.23 -0.17
N ILE A 96 -8.87 7.37 -0.75
CA ILE A 96 -9.54 8.46 -0.04
C ILE A 96 -11.05 8.33 -0.28
N ARG A 97 -11.82 8.06 0.78
CA ARG A 97 -13.29 7.93 0.76
C ARG A 97 -13.95 9.22 1.22
N ARG A 98 -14.87 9.76 0.40
CA ARG A 98 -15.75 10.88 0.72
C ARG A 98 -17.19 10.52 0.33
N ALA A 99 -18.16 11.24 0.90
CA ALA A 99 -19.56 11.10 0.49
C ALA A 99 -19.67 11.29 -1.03
N GLY A 100 -20.15 10.26 -1.73
CA GLY A 100 -20.34 10.26 -3.19
C GLY A 100 -19.09 10.23 -4.07
N ARG A 101 -17.86 10.33 -3.52
CA ARG A 101 -16.62 10.33 -4.32
C ARG A 101 -15.52 9.51 -3.65
N SER A 102 -14.82 8.69 -4.42
CA SER A 102 -13.61 8.03 -3.94
C SER A 102 -12.47 8.22 -4.94
N ARG A 103 -11.27 8.53 -4.42
CA ARG A 103 -10.04 8.65 -5.21
C ARG A 103 -9.08 7.54 -4.80
N ARG A 104 -8.46 6.92 -5.79
CA ARG A 104 -7.38 5.94 -5.61
C ARG A 104 -6.07 6.53 -6.10
N ALA A 105 -4.98 6.23 -5.41
CA ALA A 105 -3.62 6.52 -5.83
C ALA A 105 -2.73 5.33 -5.51
N PHE A 106 -1.81 5.01 -6.43
CA PHE A 106 -0.72 4.06 -6.21
C PHE A 106 0.56 4.87 -6.14
N ILE A 107 1.23 4.83 -4.99
CA ILE A 107 2.45 5.61 -4.73
C ILE A 107 3.59 4.62 -4.54
N ARG A 108 4.70 4.88 -5.24
CA ARG A 108 5.90 4.04 -5.21
C ARG A 108 6.68 4.29 -3.92
N ILE A 109 6.98 3.24 -3.17
CA ILE A 109 7.74 3.34 -1.91
C ILE A 109 9.25 3.11 -2.13
N ASP A 110 9.63 2.35 -3.15
CA ASP A 110 11.04 2.04 -3.42
C ASP A 110 11.89 3.31 -3.54
N GLY A 111 12.98 3.38 -2.76
CA GLY A 111 13.85 4.56 -2.63
C GLY A 111 13.44 5.56 -1.54
N HIS A 112 12.29 5.32 -0.89
CA HIS A 112 11.68 6.16 0.13
C HIS A 112 11.26 5.36 1.37
N GLU A 113 11.89 4.20 1.59
CA GLU A 113 11.52 3.28 2.66
C GLU A 113 11.59 3.93 4.05
N GLU A 114 12.52 4.87 4.25
CA GLU A 114 12.76 5.59 5.51
C GLU A 114 12.25 7.05 5.51
N ASP A 115 11.58 7.46 4.43
CA ASP A 115 11.06 8.83 4.29
C ASP A 115 9.65 8.99 4.88
N ILE A 116 9.21 10.23 4.97
CA ILE A 116 7.85 10.60 5.36
C ILE A 116 7.07 10.99 4.11
N LEU A 117 5.92 10.33 3.90
CA LEU A 117 4.99 10.65 2.83
C LEU A 117 3.95 11.67 3.32
N VAL A 118 3.96 12.86 2.72
CA VAL A 118 2.96 13.90 2.96
C VAL A 118 2.01 13.96 1.78
N ILE A 119 0.70 13.85 2.07
CA ILE A 119 -0.35 13.83 1.05
C ILE A 119 -1.39 14.89 1.35
N LYS A 120 -1.76 15.65 0.32
CA LYS A 120 -2.84 16.63 0.35
C LYS A 120 -3.84 16.32 -0.77
N TYR A 121 -5.10 16.15 -0.40
CA TYR A 121 -6.21 15.96 -1.32
C TYR A 121 -7.10 17.20 -1.36
N ASP A 122 -7.27 17.76 -2.57
CA ASP A 122 -8.19 18.83 -2.86
C ASP A 122 -9.50 18.23 -3.41
N PRO A 123 -10.58 18.15 -2.60
CA PRO A 123 -11.85 17.57 -3.02
C PRO A 123 -12.60 18.44 -4.04
N LYS A 124 -12.36 19.75 -4.06
CA LYS A 124 -13.02 20.66 -5.01
C LYS A 124 -12.50 20.42 -6.42
N ARG A 125 -11.18 20.23 -6.55
CA ARG A 125 -10.51 19.97 -7.85
C ARG A 125 -10.32 18.49 -8.16
N GLY A 126 -10.61 17.58 -7.22
CA GLY A 126 -10.39 16.15 -7.37
C GLY A 126 -8.91 15.76 -7.51
N ARG A 127 -7.99 16.63 -7.04
CA ARG A 127 -6.54 16.47 -7.22
C ARG A 127 -5.88 15.97 -5.95
N LEU A 128 -4.94 15.04 -6.10
CA LEU A 128 -4.10 14.52 -5.02
C LEU A 128 -2.67 14.95 -5.29
N TYR A 129 -2.07 15.61 -4.31
CA TYR A 129 -0.66 16.01 -4.30
C TYR A 129 0.04 15.19 -3.23
N TYR A 130 1.26 14.75 -3.52
CA TYR A 130 2.10 14.10 -2.52
C TYR A 130 3.56 14.50 -2.72
N ARG A 131 4.32 14.44 -1.63
CA ARG A 131 5.77 14.60 -1.63
C ARG A 131 6.40 13.71 -0.58
N TRP A 132 7.66 13.37 -0.80
CA TRP A 132 8.51 12.72 0.18
C TRP A 132 9.31 13.78 0.93
N GLU A 133 9.44 13.60 2.24
CA GLU A 133 10.29 14.39 3.12
C GLU A 133 11.25 13.43 3.81
N GLN A 134 12.54 13.75 3.81
CA GLN A 134 13.51 12.96 4.57
C GLN A 134 13.12 12.99 6.04
N ARG A 135 13.23 11.84 6.70
CA ARG A 135 13.15 11.79 8.16
C ARG A 135 14.34 12.58 8.69
N GLY A 136 14.06 13.72 9.34
CA GLY A 136 15.10 14.49 10.01
C GLY A 136 15.85 13.63 11.04
N PRO A 137 17.06 14.06 11.44
CA PRO A 137 17.87 13.35 12.44
C PRO A 137 17.12 13.13 13.76
#